data_AF-A0AAW0QEC1-F1
#
_entry.id   AF-A0AAW0QEC1-F1
#
_cell.length_a   1.000
_cell.length_b   1.000
_cell.length_c   1.000
_cell.angle_alpha   90.00
_cell.angle_beta   90.00
_cell.angle_gamma   90.00
#
_symmetry.space_group_name_H-M   'P 1'
#
loop_
_entity.id
_entity.type
_entity.pdbx_description
1 polymer ?
#
loop_
_entity_poly.entity_id
_entity_poly.type
_entity_poly.pdbx_seq_one_letter_code
_entity_poly.pdbx_strand_id
1 'polypeptide(L)'
;MKMKSRKAITNTQRRALRKWFFDPTTKDGPKTHNDASLWWQQAYGYYLNSSTVSEILSYKYDPLDNAASSDPAYCQTGTRKRQRPPKWETLEEELIKWVFMYESIAGEGAVSGAMLRERGAELWNTLECHRGMPMPKWSEGWQCRFKSRYAHRKQKMLEEMARNCGLGSDSSSSSGSGEDQSDMSSGSGSSNSSNCGGYVDLMSTTTTAATYGNGGVYHW
;
A
#
# COMPACT_ATOMS: atom_id res chain seq x y z
N MET A 1 17.79 1.96 -32.70
CA MET A 1 17.18 3.17 -32.07
C MET A 1 16.75 2.81 -30.65
N LYS A 2 17.33 3.45 -29.62
CA LYS A 2 16.93 3.21 -28.22
C LYS A 2 15.62 3.97 -27.98
N MET A 3 14.49 3.26 -27.87
CA MET A 3 13.21 3.90 -27.59
C MET A 3 13.29 4.63 -26.24
N LYS A 4 12.89 5.90 -26.22
CA LYS A 4 12.87 6.71 -25.00
C LYS A 4 11.84 6.11 -24.04
N SER A 5 12.31 5.42 -23.01
CA SER A 5 11.44 4.83 -22.00
C SER A 5 10.64 5.92 -21.31
N ARG A 6 9.32 5.72 -21.19
CA ARG A 6 8.43 6.68 -20.53
C ARG A 6 8.81 6.77 -19.05
N LYS A 7 9.28 7.96 -18.62
CA LYS A 7 9.51 8.25 -17.21
C LYS A 7 8.16 8.26 -16.50
N ALA A 8 8.07 7.50 -15.42
CA ALA A 8 6.86 7.44 -14.64
C ALA A 8 6.86 8.48 -13.54
N ILE A 9 5.75 9.21 -13.43
CA ILE A 9 5.55 10.25 -12.43
C ILE A 9 4.92 9.62 -11.17
N THR A 10 5.53 9.83 -10.01
CA THR A 10 5.04 9.32 -8.71
C THR A 10 4.02 10.27 -8.09
N ASN A 11 3.17 9.78 -7.18
CA ASN A 11 2.22 10.63 -6.45
C ASN A 11 2.92 11.70 -5.61
N THR A 12 4.08 11.39 -5.03
CA THR A 12 4.90 12.37 -4.30
C THR A 12 5.33 13.54 -5.19
N GLN A 13 5.75 13.25 -6.43
CA GLN A 13 6.12 14.30 -7.38
C GLN A 13 4.91 15.12 -7.84
N ARG A 14 3.76 14.47 -8.08
CA ARG A 14 2.51 15.17 -8.39
C ARG A 14 2.11 16.13 -7.26
N ARG A 15 2.15 15.65 -6.02
CA ARG A 15 1.85 16.46 -4.83
C ARG A 15 2.81 17.64 -4.67
N ALA A 16 4.10 17.43 -4.92
CA ALA A 16 5.08 18.51 -4.85
C ALA A 16 4.77 19.63 -5.87
N LEU A 17 4.44 19.25 -7.12
CA LEU A 17 4.05 20.22 -8.15
C LEU A 17 2.77 20.97 -7.76
N ARG A 18 1.74 20.25 -7.32
CA ARG A 18 0.46 20.85 -6.89
C ARG A 18 0.66 21.80 -5.71
N LYS A 19 1.43 21.37 -4.70
CA LYS A 19 1.77 22.19 -3.55
C LYS A 19 2.44 23.49 -3.98
N TRP A 20 3.46 23.43 -4.84
CA TRP A 20 4.14 24.61 -5.35
C TRP A 20 3.23 25.50 -6.20
N PHE A 21 2.42 24.89 -7.08
CA PHE A 21 1.55 25.64 -7.99
C PHE A 21 0.47 26.43 -7.24
N PHE A 22 -0.21 25.78 -6.30
CA PHE A 22 -1.28 26.38 -5.50
C PHE A 22 -0.79 27.10 -4.24
N ASP A 23 0.52 27.19 -3.99
CA ASP A 23 1.07 27.92 -2.85
C ASP A 23 0.78 29.43 -2.99
N PRO A 24 -0.01 30.04 -2.08
CA PRO A 24 -0.33 31.46 -2.12
C PRO A 24 0.84 32.34 -1.65
N THR A 25 1.89 31.78 -1.04
CA THR A 25 3.01 32.53 -0.46
C THR A 25 4.10 32.88 -1.48
N THR A 26 4.00 32.37 -2.71
CA THR A 26 4.98 32.65 -3.76
C THR A 26 4.76 34.07 -4.31
N LYS A 27 5.80 34.91 -4.25
CA LYS A 27 5.75 36.35 -4.57
C LYS A 27 5.41 36.70 -6.02
N ASP A 28 5.43 35.75 -6.95
CA ASP A 28 5.50 36.02 -8.39
C ASP A 28 4.15 36.07 -9.13
N GLY A 29 3.02 36.25 -8.42
CA GLY A 29 1.70 36.36 -9.06
C GLY A 29 1.13 35.02 -9.55
N PRO A 30 0.13 35.02 -10.46
CA PRO A 30 -0.52 33.80 -10.92
C PRO A 30 0.44 32.94 -11.75
N LYS A 31 0.74 31.74 -11.27
CA LYS A 31 1.65 30.79 -11.93
C LYS A 31 1.03 30.21 -13.20
N THR A 32 1.81 30.08 -14.26
CA THR A 32 1.38 29.49 -15.53
C THR A 32 1.81 28.02 -15.68
N HIS A 33 1.23 27.31 -16.65
CA HIS A 33 1.67 25.94 -16.98
C HIS A 33 3.11 25.88 -17.49
N ASN A 34 3.64 26.97 -18.05
CA ASN A 34 5.04 27.04 -18.46
C ASN A 34 5.95 27.07 -17.23
N ASP A 35 5.60 27.90 -16.24
CA ASP A 35 6.35 27.98 -14.97
C ASP A 35 6.35 26.64 -14.25
N ALA A 36 5.23 25.92 -14.26
CA ALA A 36 5.14 24.54 -13.74
C ALA A 36 6.10 23.57 -14.44
N SER A 37 6.27 23.71 -15.75
CA SER A 37 7.17 22.86 -16.53
C SER A 37 8.64 23.18 -16.25
N LEU A 38 8.96 24.48 -16.09
CA LEU A 38 10.30 24.96 -15.72
C LEU A 38 10.67 24.53 -14.30
N TRP A 39 9.77 24.75 -13.33
CA TRP A 39 9.95 24.31 -11.95
C TRP A 39 10.19 22.80 -11.89
N TRP A 40 9.42 22.01 -12.66
CA TRP A 40 9.60 20.56 -12.70
C TRP A 40 10.96 20.16 -13.28
N GLN A 41 11.42 20.84 -14.33
CA GLN A 41 12.73 20.59 -14.93
C GLN A 41 13.86 20.88 -13.94
N GLN A 42 13.75 21.95 -13.15
CA GLN A 42 14.70 22.28 -12.09
C GLN A 42 14.65 21.23 -10.96
N ALA A 43 13.47 20.81 -10.54
CA ALA A 43 13.29 19.89 -9.42
C ALA A 43 13.66 18.42 -9.75
N TYR A 44 13.41 17.95 -10.98
CA TYR A 44 13.50 16.53 -11.34
C TYR A 44 14.37 16.24 -12.58
N GLY A 45 14.95 17.26 -13.22
CA GLY A 45 15.90 17.09 -14.32
C GLY A 45 15.29 16.62 -15.64
N TYR A 46 13.99 16.82 -15.87
CA TYR A 46 13.36 16.61 -17.18
C TYR A 46 12.15 17.51 -17.38
N TYR A 47 11.81 17.79 -18.65
CA TYR A 47 10.69 18.66 -18.97
C TYR A 47 9.35 17.89 -18.95
N LEU A 48 8.28 18.54 -18.47
CA LEU A 48 6.91 18.04 -18.60
C LEU A 48 6.19 18.75 -19.73
N ASN A 49 5.45 17.99 -20.53
CA ASN A 49 4.55 18.57 -21.53
C ASN A 49 3.35 19.23 -20.84
N SER A 50 2.84 20.31 -21.44
CA SER A 50 1.66 21.05 -20.94
C SER A 50 0.44 20.16 -20.67
N SER A 51 0.21 19.13 -21.50
CA SER A 51 -0.87 18.15 -21.27
C SER A 51 -0.70 17.36 -19.98
N THR A 52 0.54 17.02 -19.61
CA THR A 52 0.85 16.31 -18.37
C THR A 52 0.73 17.24 -17.17
N VAL A 53 1.17 18.49 -17.29
CA VAL A 53 0.99 19.52 -16.26
C VAL A 53 -0.50 19.73 -15.98
N SER A 54 -1.31 19.94 -17.03
CA SER A 54 -2.76 20.08 -16.88
C SER A 54 -3.41 18.85 -16.24
N GLU A 55 -3.00 17.62 -16.60
CA GLU A 55 -3.52 16.42 -15.95
C GLU A 55 -3.18 16.41 -14.45
N ILE A 56 -1.95 16.74 -14.06
CA ILE A 56 -1.51 16.75 -12.65
C ILE A 56 -2.24 17.82 -11.84
N LEU A 57 -2.48 19.00 -12.42
CA LEU A 57 -3.17 20.11 -11.77
C LEU A 57 -4.70 19.95 -11.74
N SER A 58 -5.26 19.01 -12.51
CA SER A 58 -6.72 18.75 -12.51
C SER A 58 -7.26 18.19 -11.19
N TYR A 59 -8.57 18.31 -11.00
CA TYR A 59 -9.32 17.84 -9.82
C TYR A 59 -9.08 16.36 -9.47
N LYS A 60 -8.70 15.56 -10.46
CA LYS A 60 -8.35 14.13 -10.35
C LYS A 60 -7.29 13.85 -9.30
N TYR A 61 -6.48 14.86 -8.96
CA TYR A 61 -5.39 14.76 -8.01
C TYR A 61 -5.56 15.65 -6.77
N ASP A 62 -6.69 16.33 -6.58
CA ASP A 62 -7.01 17.07 -5.35
C ASP A 62 -6.86 16.23 -4.08
N PRO A 63 -7.22 14.93 -4.05
CA PRO A 63 -7.00 14.09 -2.86
C PRO A 63 -5.55 13.95 -2.43
N LEU A 64 -4.58 14.26 -3.31
CA LEU A 64 -3.14 14.24 -2.97
C LEU A 64 -2.73 15.42 -2.08
N ASP A 65 -3.46 16.52 -2.10
CA ASP A 65 -3.11 17.73 -1.33
C ASP A 65 -3.44 17.53 0.15
N ASN A 66 -4.47 16.75 0.44
CA ASN A 66 -4.86 16.36 1.79
C ASN A 66 -4.07 15.11 2.22
N ALA A 67 -3.03 15.29 3.03
CA ALA A 67 -2.21 14.21 3.59
C ALA A 67 -3.01 13.20 4.45
N ALA A 68 -4.25 13.53 4.81
CA ALA A 68 -5.17 12.72 5.61
C ALA A 68 -6.30 12.09 4.77
N SER A 69 -6.19 12.03 3.43
CA SER A 69 -7.18 11.31 2.63
C SER A 69 -7.11 9.81 2.98
N SER A 70 -8.08 9.32 3.72
CA SER A 70 -8.23 7.93 4.21
C SER A 70 -8.23 6.85 3.11
N ASP A 71 -8.08 7.24 1.85
CA ASP A 71 -7.85 6.32 0.75
C ASP A 71 -6.35 5.94 0.68
N PRO A 72 -5.98 4.70 1.03
CA PRO A 72 -4.60 4.20 0.97
C PRO A 72 -4.00 4.25 -0.45
N ALA A 73 -4.82 4.49 -1.49
CA ALA A 73 -4.33 4.73 -2.84
C ALA A 73 -3.55 6.05 -3.01
N TYR A 74 -3.81 7.03 -2.13
CA TYR A 74 -3.28 8.41 -2.22
C TYR A 74 -2.29 8.76 -1.10
N CYS A 75 -2.34 8.07 0.05
CA CYS A 75 -1.48 8.33 1.22
C CYS A 75 -0.01 7.87 1.10
N GLN A 76 0.36 7.01 0.15
CA GLN A 76 1.69 6.37 0.17
C GLN A 76 2.78 7.18 -0.55
N THR A 77 3.73 7.66 0.26
CA THR A 77 4.98 8.32 -0.14
C THR A 77 6.00 7.29 -0.59
N GLY A 78 6.25 7.21 -1.89
CA GLY A 78 7.39 6.46 -2.44
C GLY A 78 6.96 5.44 -3.48
N THR A 79 7.34 5.69 -4.73
CA THR A 79 7.36 4.75 -5.87
C THR A 79 6.03 4.38 -6.56
N ARG A 80 4.84 4.45 -5.93
CA ARG A 80 3.65 3.87 -6.58
C ARG A 80 3.06 4.75 -7.70
N LYS A 81 2.79 4.10 -8.85
CA LYS A 81 2.17 4.65 -10.06
C LYS A 81 0.70 4.20 -10.10
N ARG A 82 -0.26 5.01 -9.61
CA ARG A 82 -1.74 4.78 -9.63
C ARG A 82 -2.21 3.35 -9.24
N GLN A 83 -3.02 3.21 -8.18
CA GLN A 83 -3.74 1.94 -7.99
C GLN A 83 -4.70 1.77 -9.16
N ARG A 84 -4.48 0.75 -9.99
CA ARG A 84 -5.49 0.31 -10.95
C ARG A 84 -6.22 -0.89 -10.34
N PRO A 85 -7.55 -0.93 -10.45
CA PRO A 85 -8.28 -2.13 -10.09
C PRO A 85 -7.75 -3.35 -10.86
N PRO A 86 -7.80 -4.54 -10.26
CA PRO A 86 -7.47 -5.76 -10.97
C PRO A 86 -8.42 -5.98 -12.14
N LYS A 87 -7.95 -6.67 -13.18
CA LYS A 87 -8.77 -6.95 -14.37
C LYS A 87 -9.91 -7.93 -14.06
N TRP A 88 -9.68 -8.83 -13.11
CA TRP A 88 -10.60 -9.88 -12.69
C TRP A 88 -10.76 -9.77 -11.18
N GLU A 89 -11.60 -8.83 -10.73
CA GLU A 89 -11.71 -8.47 -9.31
C GLU A 89 -12.18 -9.65 -8.47
N THR A 90 -13.29 -10.29 -8.86
CA THR A 90 -13.86 -11.44 -8.15
C THR A 90 -12.86 -12.58 -8.01
N LEU A 91 -12.12 -12.91 -9.07
CA LEU A 91 -11.09 -13.94 -9.01
C LEU A 91 -9.96 -13.55 -8.07
N GLU A 92 -9.46 -12.32 -8.15
CA GLU A 92 -8.37 -11.88 -7.30
C GLU A 92 -8.80 -11.80 -5.83
N GLU A 93 -10.05 -11.47 -5.53
CA GLU A 93 -10.58 -11.47 -4.17
C GLU A 93 -10.60 -12.87 -3.55
N GLU A 94 -11.13 -13.86 -4.26
CA GLU A 94 -11.10 -15.26 -3.81
C GLU A 94 -9.68 -15.80 -3.68
N LEU A 95 -8.80 -15.43 -4.61
CA LEU A 95 -7.40 -15.84 -4.56
C LEU A 95 -6.66 -15.17 -3.39
N ILE A 96 -6.93 -13.90 -3.09
CA ILE A 96 -6.37 -13.18 -1.93
C ILE A 96 -6.80 -13.85 -0.63
N LYS A 97 -8.09 -14.19 -0.48
CA LYS A 97 -8.60 -14.90 0.70
C LYS A 97 -7.86 -16.23 0.90
N TRP A 98 -7.72 -17.01 -0.17
CA TRP A 98 -7.02 -18.28 -0.12
C TRP A 98 -5.54 -18.12 0.28
N VAL A 99 -4.79 -17.21 -0.36
CA VAL A 99 -3.39 -16.96 0.01
C VAL A 99 -3.28 -16.50 1.47
N PHE A 100 -4.20 -15.64 1.92
CA PHE A 100 -4.21 -15.15 3.29
C PHE A 100 -4.43 -16.28 4.30
N MET A 101 -5.41 -17.17 4.06
CA MET A 101 -5.65 -18.35 4.89
C MET A 101 -4.42 -19.28 4.93
N TYR A 102 -3.85 -19.57 3.76
CA TYR A 102 -2.68 -20.45 3.63
C TYR A 102 -1.47 -19.93 4.42
N GLU A 103 -1.11 -18.65 4.22
CA GLU A 103 0.08 -18.07 4.84
C GLU A 103 -0.11 -17.74 6.32
N SER A 104 -1.29 -17.24 6.71
CA SER A 104 -1.46 -16.57 8.01
C SER A 104 -2.26 -17.41 9.01
N ILE A 105 -3.14 -18.30 8.55
CA ILE A 105 -3.94 -19.16 9.45
C ILE A 105 -3.38 -20.58 9.50
N ALA A 106 -3.15 -21.20 8.33
CA ALA A 106 -2.63 -22.56 8.27
C ALA A 106 -1.12 -22.63 8.58
N GLY A 107 -0.39 -21.54 8.36
CA GLY A 107 1.05 -21.47 8.63
C GLY A 107 1.90 -22.32 7.68
N GLU A 108 1.36 -22.68 6.50
CA GLU A 108 1.97 -23.59 5.54
C GLU A 108 3.10 -22.96 4.69
N GLY A 109 3.60 -21.80 5.12
CA GLY A 109 4.68 -21.05 4.46
C GLY A 109 4.20 -20.12 3.35
N ALA A 110 5.14 -19.63 2.54
CA ALA A 110 4.88 -18.65 1.49
C ALA A 110 4.34 -19.31 0.21
N VAL A 111 3.30 -18.73 -0.39
CA VAL A 111 2.70 -19.26 -1.62
C VAL A 111 3.64 -19.05 -2.81
N SER A 112 3.99 -20.15 -3.48
CA SER A 112 4.82 -20.13 -4.69
C SER A 112 4.04 -19.60 -5.90
N GLY A 113 4.76 -19.13 -6.92
CA GLY A 113 4.15 -18.67 -8.17
C GLY A 113 3.37 -19.78 -8.90
N ALA A 114 3.84 -21.03 -8.83
CA ALA A 114 3.18 -22.18 -9.43
C ALA A 114 1.82 -22.46 -8.78
N MET A 115 1.76 -22.49 -7.45
CA MET A 115 0.52 -22.69 -6.69
C MET A 115 -0.50 -21.60 -6.98
N LEU A 116 -0.04 -20.34 -7.09
CA LEU A 116 -0.91 -19.22 -7.44
C LEU A 116 -1.55 -19.39 -8.83
N ARG A 117 -0.79 -19.92 -9.79
CA ARG A 117 -1.28 -20.19 -11.16
C ARG A 117 -2.30 -21.33 -11.18
N GLU A 118 -2.00 -22.40 -10.47
CA GLU A 118 -2.87 -23.57 -10.35
C GLU A 118 -4.21 -23.17 -9.72
N ARG A 119 -4.17 -22.54 -8.54
CA ARG A 119 -5.37 -22.07 -7.86
C ARG A 119 -6.14 -21.02 -8.66
N GLY A 120 -5.44 -20.13 -9.36
CA GLY A 120 -6.05 -19.17 -10.27
C GLY A 120 -6.81 -19.84 -11.41
N ALA A 121 -6.25 -20.91 -11.99
CA ALA A 121 -6.91 -21.67 -13.06
C ALA A 121 -8.14 -22.43 -12.54
N GLU A 122 -8.07 -23.01 -11.34
CA GLU A 122 -9.23 -23.64 -10.70
C GLU A 122 -10.37 -22.64 -10.47
N LEU A 123 -10.06 -21.48 -9.86
CA LEU A 123 -11.05 -20.43 -9.61
C LEU A 123 -11.65 -19.91 -10.91
N TRP A 124 -10.85 -19.81 -11.98
CA TRP A 124 -11.36 -19.39 -13.30
C TRP A 124 -12.46 -20.32 -13.83
N ASN A 125 -12.32 -21.62 -13.63
CA ASN A 125 -13.31 -22.60 -14.10
C ASN A 125 -14.54 -22.68 -13.19
N THR A 126 -14.38 -22.42 -11.90
CA THR A 126 -15.45 -22.48 -10.90
C THR A 126 -16.34 -21.24 -10.93
N LEU A 127 -15.76 -20.06 -11.19
CA LEU A 127 -16.49 -18.80 -11.17
C LEU A 127 -17.41 -18.66 -12.39
N GLU A 128 -18.71 -18.55 -12.15
CA GLU A 128 -19.71 -18.42 -13.21
C GLU A 128 -19.51 -17.17 -14.08
N CYS A 129 -18.99 -16.08 -13.50
CA CYS A 129 -18.71 -14.83 -14.20
C CYS A 129 -17.57 -14.93 -15.24
N HIS A 130 -16.83 -16.04 -15.26
CA HIS A 130 -15.74 -16.29 -16.21
C HIS A 130 -16.05 -17.45 -17.17
N ARG A 131 -17.25 -18.04 -17.05
CA ARG A 131 -17.69 -19.14 -17.91
C ARG A 131 -17.72 -18.69 -19.38
N GLY A 132 -17.06 -19.45 -20.23
CA GLY A 132 -16.96 -19.16 -21.68
C GLY A 132 -15.92 -18.10 -22.06
N MET A 133 -15.21 -17.50 -21.10
CA MET A 133 -14.07 -16.63 -21.40
C MET A 133 -12.78 -17.44 -21.59
N PRO A 134 -11.86 -17.00 -22.47
CA PRO A 134 -10.59 -17.69 -22.67
C PRO A 134 -9.73 -17.64 -21.40
N MET A 135 -9.11 -18.77 -21.05
CA MET A 135 -8.23 -18.90 -19.90
C MET A 135 -7.11 -17.83 -19.92
N PRO A 136 -6.93 -17.05 -18.85
CA PRO A 136 -5.88 -16.06 -18.77
C PRO A 136 -4.50 -16.67 -18.90
N LYS A 137 -3.59 -15.92 -19.51
CA LYS A 137 -2.16 -16.20 -19.39
C LYS A 137 -1.71 -15.69 -18.02
N TRP A 138 -1.48 -16.61 -17.09
CA TRP A 138 -0.95 -16.35 -15.74
C TRP A 138 0.53 -15.93 -15.76
N SER A 139 0.83 -14.88 -16.52
CA SER A 139 2.18 -14.37 -16.75
C SER A 139 2.87 -13.92 -15.45
N GLU A 140 4.20 -13.96 -15.44
CA GLU A 140 5.01 -13.39 -14.35
C GLU A 140 4.64 -11.93 -14.04
N GLY A 141 4.33 -11.14 -15.08
CA GLY A 141 3.87 -9.76 -14.90
C GLY A 141 2.53 -9.65 -14.16
N TRP A 142 1.61 -10.59 -14.36
CA TRP A 142 0.38 -10.65 -13.57
C TRP A 142 0.67 -11.06 -12.13
N GLN A 143 1.48 -12.10 -11.91
CA GLN A 143 1.84 -12.58 -10.57
C GLN A 143 2.52 -11.49 -9.73
N CYS A 144 3.50 -10.78 -10.29
CA CYS A 144 4.17 -9.67 -9.63
C CYS A 144 3.19 -8.56 -9.21
N ARG A 145 2.23 -8.23 -10.09
CA ARG A 145 1.21 -7.22 -9.78
C ARG A 145 0.19 -7.73 -8.75
N PHE A 146 -0.17 -9.00 -8.79
CA PHE A 146 -1.01 -9.65 -7.80
C PHE A 146 -0.34 -9.58 -6.42
N LYS A 147 0.92 -10.04 -6.29
CA LYS A 147 1.67 -9.99 -5.03
C LYS A 147 1.76 -8.58 -4.44
N SER A 148 1.99 -7.58 -5.29
CA SER A 148 1.97 -6.17 -4.86
C SER A 148 0.60 -5.73 -4.33
N ARG A 149 -0.51 -6.15 -4.95
CA ARG A 149 -1.87 -5.86 -4.44
C ARG A 149 -2.17 -6.64 -3.17
N TYR A 150 -1.77 -7.91 -3.11
CA TYR A 150 -1.95 -8.79 -1.96
C TYR A 150 -1.26 -8.22 -0.71
N ALA A 151 -0.03 -7.73 -0.81
CA ALA A 151 0.67 -7.12 0.33
C ALA A 151 -0.13 -5.99 0.99
N HIS A 152 -0.77 -5.13 0.18
CA HIS A 152 -1.63 -4.07 0.70
C HIS A 152 -2.92 -4.59 1.31
N ARG A 153 -3.54 -5.61 0.70
CA ARG A 153 -4.78 -6.22 1.21
C ARG A 153 -4.54 -7.02 2.49
N LYS A 154 -3.44 -7.76 2.57
CA LYS A 154 -3.00 -8.51 3.74
C LYS A 154 -2.87 -7.61 4.97
N GLN A 155 -2.24 -6.45 4.84
CA GLN A 155 -2.12 -5.50 5.95
C GLN A 155 -3.48 -5.07 6.49
N LYS A 156 -4.40 -4.73 5.58
CA LYS A 156 -5.77 -4.32 5.95
C LYS A 156 -6.54 -5.47 6.62
N MET A 157 -6.42 -6.70 6.10
CA MET A 157 -7.08 -7.87 6.67
C MET A 157 -6.53 -8.22 8.06
N LEU A 158 -5.22 -8.13 8.27
CA LEU A 158 -4.61 -8.32 9.59
C LEU A 158 -5.08 -7.26 10.59
N GLU A 159 -5.14 -5.99 10.19
CA GLU A 159 -5.64 -4.90 11.03
C GLU A 159 -7.13 -5.06 11.38
N GLU A 160 -7.94 -5.53 10.43
CA GLU A 160 -9.36 -5.85 10.67
C GLU A 160 -9.52 -7.03 11.63
N MET A 161 -8.74 -8.11 11.43
CA MET A 161 -8.76 -9.27 12.32
C MET A 161 -8.33 -8.90 13.75
N ALA A 162 -7.27 -8.08 13.90
CA ALA A 162 -6.82 -7.60 15.20
C ALA A 162 -7.88 -6.74 15.91
N ARG A 163 -8.57 -5.85 15.19
CA ARG A 163 -9.69 -5.07 15.74
C ARG A 163 -10.85 -5.96 16.19
N ASN A 164 -11.18 -6.99 15.41
CA ASN A 164 -12.27 -7.90 15.72
C ASN A 164 -11.98 -8.81 16.93
N CYS A 165 -10.72 -9.22 17.13
CA CYS A 165 -10.31 -9.98 18.31
C CYS A 165 -10.13 -9.12 19.58
N GLY A 166 -10.07 -7.79 19.44
CA GLY A 166 -9.82 -6.84 20.53
C GLY A 166 -11.06 -6.34 21.28
N LEU A 167 -12.27 -6.81 20.95
CA LEU A 167 -13.51 -6.39 21.61
C LEU A 167 -14.28 -7.61 22.14
N GLY A 168 -13.85 -8.07 23.31
CA GLY A 168 -14.47 -9.17 24.04
C GLY A 168 -14.13 -9.09 25.53
N SER A 169 -14.21 -7.91 26.13
CA SER A 169 -14.14 -7.72 27.58
C SER A 169 -14.84 -6.41 27.91
N ASP A 170 -16.17 -6.40 27.84
CA ASP A 170 -17.01 -5.46 28.58
C ASP A 170 -18.43 -6.05 28.65
N SER A 171 -18.60 -7.04 29.54
CA SER A 171 -19.94 -7.37 30.02
C SER A 171 -19.90 -7.76 31.50
N SER A 172 -20.36 -6.78 32.29
CA SER A 172 -21.30 -6.89 33.42
C SER A 172 -20.85 -7.45 34.78
N SER A 173 -20.82 -6.57 35.77
CA SER A 173 -21.39 -6.67 37.15
C SER A 173 -20.84 -5.47 37.96
N SER A 174 -21.53 -4.75 38.85
CA SER A 174 -22.78 -4.96 39.59
C SER A 174 -23.25 -3.60 40.13
N SER A 175 -24.56 -3.48 40.29
CA SER A 175 -25.33 -2.45 40.97
C SER A 175 -24.81 -2.09 42.38
N GLY A 176 -24.97 -0.82 42.78
CA GLY A 176 -24.79 -0.36 44.16
C GLY A 176 -25.20 1.10 44.35
N SER A 177 -26.38 1.30 44.91
CA SER A 177 -26.99 2.57 45.31
C SER A 177 -26.16 3.31 46.39
N GLY A 178 -26.26 4.65 46.46
CA GLY A 178 -25.81 5.40 47.63
C GLY A 178 -25.65 6.90 47.37
N GLU A 179 -26.42 7.69 48.10
CA GLU A 179 -26.40 9.16 48.22
C GLU A 179 -25.01 9.67 48.62
N ASP A 180 -24.60 10.88 48.20
CA ASP A 180 -24.58 12.09 49.05
C ASP A 180 -23.85 13.29 48.40
N GLN A 181 -24.13 14.47 48.97
CA GLN A 181 -23.81 15.83 48.53
C GLN A 181 -22.32 16.26 48.65
N SER A 182 -22.06 17.49 48.18
CA SER A 182 -20.93 18.41 48.50
C SER A 182 -19.66 18.21 47.65
N ASP A 183 -18.85 19.19 47.27
CA ASP A 183 -18.88 20.66 47.19
C ASP A 183 -17.54 21.06 46.49
N MET A 184 -17.47 22.28 45.96
CA MET A 184 -16.25 23.10 45.73
C MET A 184 -15.18 22.75 44.66
N SER A 185 -15.11 23.67 43.69
CA SER A 185 -13.94 24.49 43.31
C SER A 185 -12.72 23.93 42.55
N SER A 186 -12.48 24.62 41.42
CA SER A 186 -11.19 25.13 40.91
C SER A 186 -10.21 24.20 40.18
N GLY A 187 -9.97 24.57 38.91
CA GLY A 187 -8.60 24.93 38.50
C GLY A 187 -7.80 23.91 37.68
N SER A 188 -7.62 24.25 36.40
CA SER A 188 -6.35 24.21 35.64
C SER A 188 -5.68 22.86 35.34
N GLY A 189 -5.29 22.68 34.07
CA GLY A 189 -4.05 21.98 33.75
C GLY A 189 -4.12 21.04 32.54
N SER A 190 -3.73 21.56 31.38
CA SER A 190 -3.24 20.78 30.25
C SER A 190 -2.17 19.75 30.66
N SER A 191 -2.17 18.58 30.04
CA SER A 191 -1.07 18.10 29.17
C SER A 191 -1.28 16.63 28.78
N ASN A 192 -1.45 16.40 27.48
CA ASN A 192 -1.15 15.13 26.85
C ASN A 192 0.36 14.92 26.82
N SER A 193 0.80 13.66 26.97
CA SER A 193 1.61 12.93 25.98
C SER A 193 2.76 12.11 26.57
N SER A 194 2.94 10.95 25.94
CA SER A 194 4.20 10.20 25.78
C SER A 194 4.63 9.27 26.91
N ASN A 195 4.37 7.96 26.74
CA ASN A 195 5.46 6.98 26.84
C ASN A 195 5.10 5.64 26.16
N CYS A 196 5.65 5.39 24.97
CA CYS A 196 5.89 4.02 24.48
C CYS A 196 7.21 4.00 23.69
N GLY A 197 8.31 4.08 24.44
CA GLY A 197 9.63 3.66 23.97
C GLY A 197 9.80 2.15 24.20
N GLY A 198 10.31 1.44 23.19
CA GLY A 198 10.54 0.00 23.24
C GLY A 198 11.22 -0.51 21.98
N TYR A 199 12.43 0.00 21.75
CA TYR A 199 13.39 -0.39 20.71
C TYR A 199 13.77 -1.88 20.90
N VAL A 200 13.62 -2.73 19.87
CA VAL A 200 14.35 -4.01 19.80
C VAL A 200 15.34 -3.94 18.66
N ASP A 201 16.60 -3.80 19.08
CA ASP A 201 17.81 -3.89 18.30
C ASP A 201 18.18 -5.38 18.16
N LEU A 202 18.41 -5.86 16.95
CA LEU A 202 19.02 -7.17 16.69
C LEU A 202 19.76 -7.11 15.36
N MET A 203 20.92 -6.45 15.37
CA MET A 203 22.02 -6.79 14.48
C MET A 203 23.06 -7.62 15.24
N SER A 204 23.38 -8.81 14.74
CA SER A 204 24.72 -9.12 14.22
C SER A 204 24.92 -10.62 14.02
N THR A 205 25.05 -10.97 12.73
CA THR A 205 26.07 -11.84 12.12
C THR A 205 26.74 -12.93 12.96
N THR A 206 26.77 -14.15 12.41
CA THR A 206 28.03 -14.88 12.23
C THR A 206 27.98 -15.79 11.00
N THR A 207 28.91 -15.50 10.10
CA THR A 207 29.46 -16.30 9.02
C THR A 207 29.98 -17.65 9.50
N THR A 208 29.80 -18.74 8.74
CA THR A 208 30.81 -19.80 8.55
C THR A 208 30.62 -20.50 7.21
N ALA A 209 31.74 -20.96 6.66
CA ALA A 209 32.08 -21.05 5.25
C ALA A 209 31.77 -22.39 4.55
N ALA A 210 32.02 -22.33 3.25
CA ALA A 210 31.94 -23.37 2.23
C ALA A 210 32.76 -24.65 2.51
N THR A 211 32.33 -25.75 1.89
CA THR A 211 33.23 -26.84 1.47
C THR A 211 32.78 -27.32 0.09
N TYR A 212 33.74 -27.29 -0.84
CA TYR A 212 33.66 -27.86 -2.18
C TYR A 212 33.65 -29.40 -2.11
N GLY A 213 32.82 -30.03 -2.94
CA GLY A 213 32.79 -31.49 -3.13
C GLY A 213 32.52 -31.82 -4.59
N ASN A 214 33.61 -31.94 -5.34
CA ASN A 214 33.69 -32.40 -6.73
C ASN A 214 33.43 -33.91 -6.79
N GLY A 215 32.70 -34.40 -7.79
CA GLY A 215 32.43 -35.82 -7.95
C GLY A 215 31.49 -36.11 -9.11
N GLY A 216 32.01 -36.02 -10.34
CA GLY A 216 31.32 -36.50 -11.53
C GLY A 216 31.27 -38.03 -11.59
N VAL A 217 30.21 -38.57 -12.19
CA VAL A 217 30.20 -39.89 -12.84
C VAL A 217 29.26 -39.81 -14.04
N TYR A 218 29.81 -40.12 -15.21
CA TYR A 218 29.13 -40.36 -16.48
C TYR A 218 28.21 -41.57 -16.37
N HIS A 219 27.08 -41.61 -17.08
CA HIS A 219 26.66 -42.80 -17.82
C HIS A 219 25.63 -42.39 -18.90
N TRP A 220 25.87 -43.00 -20.06
CA TRP A 220 25.29 -42.96 -21.41
C TRP A 220 23.77 -42.86 -21.51
#